data_AF-A0AA90B073-F1
#
_entry.id   AF-A0AA90B073-F1
#
_cell.length_a   1.000
_cell.length_b   1.000
_cell.length_c   1.000
_cell.angle_alpha   90.00
_cell.angle_beta   90.00
_cell.angle_gamma   90.00
#
_symmetry.space_group_name_H-M   'P 1'
#
loop_
_entity.id
_entity.type
_entity.pdbx_description
1 polymer ?
#
loop_
_entity_poly.entity_id
_entity_poly.type
_entity_poly.pdbx_seq_one_letter_code
_entity_poly.pdbx_strand_id
1 'polypeptide(L)'
;MFKLSKLSFTLAALTLSAVVQADISVPLGTPQRVTQLFAYPNNCNVICFRPWTLEQTVEHYLNQSLQRDGYSRGKVSVKTDHDQVLATFSGVPDGYGQPLTTLLDTADLAYQGASKLNSDGKWQFNWYLFLPLGMALENRKSIELLHFPPDYSLTHFQDYLESATTDRWATLLTANGIPATQTPEYQTIIDIAPIAAPATAGKDLEGVYSYFTDYQTRMVKELSLHAGGALPMVAFGAPVRSWIKQQYGQTVAVLGLAQISPAAGSQVAVLGANHPSYIWYAANPDTYDGDEQKADEAGLKVMGQDLSAACWQAAMGQKPASDPNVQLKGCMNTWQVTRKEQTCELFYTSIRELTPEQANAKCALPAIKTQLRQLKSAVPAPSVDAPAP
;
A
#
# COMPACT_ATOMS: atom_id res chain seq x y z
N MET A 1 -4.12 33.47 73.19
CA MET A 1 -2.87 32.96 72.57
C MET A 1 -3.25 32.18 71.32
N PHE A 2 -3.02 32.75 70.14
CA PHE A 2 -3.41 32.20 68.84
C PHE A 2 -2.45 31.08 68.39
N LYS A 3 -2.98 29.92 68.00
CA LYS A 3 -2.23 28.85 67.32
C LYS A 3 -2.38 29.04 65.81
N LEU A 4 -1.30 29.38 65.12
CA LEU A 4 -1.21 29.36 63.66
C LEU A 4 -0.96 27.92 63.18
N SER A 5 -1.94 27.34 62.48
CA SER A 5 -1.76 26.14 61.65
C SER A 5 -1.05 26.53 60.36
N LYS A 6 0.14 25.96 60.12
CA LYS A 6 0.87 26.12 58.86
C LYS A 6 0.31 25.13 57.83
N LEU A 7 -0.34 25.64 56.78
CA LEU A 7 -0.60 24.91 55.54
C LEU A 7 0.72 24.84 54.76
N SER A 8 1.20 23.62 54.49
CA SER A 8 2.29 23.38 53.54
C SER A 8 1.69 23.02 52.18
N PHE A 9 1.73 23.97 51.24
CA PHE A 9 1.45 23.69 49.82
C PHE A 9 2.68 23.02 49.19
N THR A 10 2.53 21.77 48.76
CA THR A 10 3.50 21.08 47.90
C THR A 10 3.21 21.48 46.45
N LEU A 11 4.09 22.32 45.87
CA LEU A 11 4.05 22.67 44.47
C LEU A 11 4.76 21.55 43.68
N ALA A 12 4.01 20.68 43.01
CA ALA A 12 4.57 19.70 42.09
C ALA A 12 4.95 20.41 40.79
N ALA A 13 6.24 20.64 40.58
CA ALA A 13 6.76 21.15 39.32
C ALA A 13 6.77 20.01 38.27
N LEU A 14 5.84 20.07 37.32
CA LEU A 14 5.94 19.29 36.07
C LEU A 14 7.01 19.93 35.19
N THR A 15 8.22 19.38 35.24
CA THR A 15 9.24 19.65 34.21
C THR A 15 8.84 18.90 32.94
N LEU A 16 8.12 19.56 32.04
CA LEU A 16 8.07 19.17 30.63
C LEU A 16 9.44 19.46 30.02
N SER A 17 10.35 18.49 30.09
CA SER A 17 11.56 18.50 29.28
C SER A 17 11.16 18.34 27.81
N ALA A 18 10.99 19.46 27.10
CA ALA A 18 10.97 19.46 25.66
C ALA A 18 12.37 19.03 25.20
N VAL A 19 12.53 17.77 24.81
CA VAL A 19 13.73 17.31 24.12
C VAL A 19 13.76 18.05 22.78
N VAL A 20 14.64 19.03 22.66
CA VAL A 20 14.94 19.66 21.37
C VAL A 20 15.75 18.64 20.60
N GLN A 21 15.10 17.88 19.72
CA GLN A 21 15.79 17.02 18.77
C GLN A 21 16.50 17.92 17.75
N ALA A 22 17.78 17.64 17.50
CA ALA A 22 18.54 18.36 16.50
C ALA A 22 18.02 18.04 15.10
N ASP A 23 18.15 18.99 14.18
CA ASP A 23 17.84 18.75 12.78
C ASP A 23 18.80 17.68 12.23
N ILE A 24 18.27 16.74 11.44
CA ILE A 24 19.07 15.74 10.74
C ILE A 24 19.20 16.13 9.27
N SER A 25 20.40 16.07 8.73
CA SER A 25 20.66 16.29 7.31
C SER A 25 20.98 14.96 6.64
N VAL A 26 20.23 14.63 5.59
CA VAL A 26 20.35 13.39 4.82
C VAL A 26 20.81 13.74 3.40
N PRO A 27 21.99 13.26 2.96
CA PRO A 27 22.43 13.43 1.59
C PRO A 27 21.64 12.51 0.66
N LEU A 28 20.94 13.09 -0.32
CA LEU A 28 20.15 12.35 -1.29
C LEU A 28 20.97 11.97 -2.55
N GLY A 29 22.12 12.62 -2.75
CA GLY A 29 23.03 12.38 -3.86
C GLY A 29 23.15 13.61 -4.78
N THR A 30 23.66 13.39 -6.00
CA THR A 30 23.76 14.45 -7.01
C THR A 30 22.39 14.82 -7.57
N PRO A 31 22.20 16.04 -8.11
CA PRO A 31 20.97 16.43 -8.80
C PRO A 31 20.55 15.42 -9.89
N GLN A 32 21.50 14.82 -10.60
CA GLN A 32 21.23 13.78 -11.59
C GLN A 32 20.60 12.53 -10.97
N ARG A 33 21.19 11.98 -9.90
CA ARG A 33 20.63 10.81 -9.22
C ARG A 33 19.24 11.11 -8.69
N VAL A 34 19.07 12.25 -8.02
CA VAL A 34 17.77 12.63 -7.43
C VAL A 34 16.72 12.84 -8.52
N THR A 35 17.09 13.40 -9.67
CA THR A 35 16.18 13.51 -10.83
C THR A 35 15.66 12.13 -11.27
N GLN A 36 16.57 11.15 -11.37
CA GLN A 36 16.22 9.78 -11.77
C GLN A 36 15.31 9.09 -10.75
N LEU A 37 15.60 9.21 -9.46
CA LEU A 37 14.91 8.48 -8.41
C LEU A 37 13.60 9.13 -7.96
N PHE A 38 13.45 10.45 -8.10
CA PHE A 38 12.21 11.16 -7.76
C PHE A 38 11.28 11.36 -8.96
N ALA A 39 11.56 10.66 -10.07
CA ALA A 39 10.84 10.74 -11.34
C ALA A 39 10.73 12.18 -11.88
N TYR A 40 11.69 13.06 -11.57
CA TYR A 40 11.60 14.47 -11.93
C TYR A 40 12.04 14.73 -13.39
N PRO A 41 11.37 15.63 -14.13
CA PRO A 41 10.03 16.13 -13.88
C PRO A 41 8.99 15.03 -14.17
N ASN A 42 7.99 14.90 -13.30
CA ASN A 42 7.02 13.80 -13.32
C ASN A 42 5.63 14.18 -13.86
N ASN A 43 5.41 15.44 -14.24
CA ASN A 43 4.12 15.92 -14.75
C ASN A 43 4.25 17.02 -15.82
N CYS A 44 5.36 16.98 -16.56
CA CYS A 44 5.69 17.98 -17.56
C CYS A 44 5.73 17.38 -18.97
N ASN A 45 5.11 18.08 -19.92
CA ASN A 45 5.41 17.96 -21.33
C ASN A 45 5.73 19.38 -21.86
N VAL A 46 5.06 19.86 -22.93
CA VAL A 46 5.14 21.26 -23.36
C VAL A 46 4.69 22.21 -22.24
N ILE A 47 3.75 21.77 -21.40
CA ILE A 47 3.26 22.48 -20.21
C ILE A 47 3.42 21.55 -19.00
N CYS A 48 3.91 22.09 -17.89
CA CYS A 48 3.95 21.40 -16.61
C CYS A 48 2.64 21.60 -15.85
N PHE A 49 2.00 20.51 -15.44
CA PHE A 49 0.82 20.60 -14.58
C PHE A 49 1.18 21.19 -13.21
N ARG A 50 2.34 20.81 -12.66
CA ARG A 50 2.94 21.44 -11.47
C ARG A 50 4.40 21.78 -11.77
N PRO A 51 4.75 23.06 -12.04
CA PRO A 51 6.09 23.47 -12.42
C PRO A 51 7.02 23.54 -11.19
N TRP A 52 7.15 22.42 -10.47
CA TRP A 52 8.00 22.30 -9.30
C TRP A 52 9.49 22.26 -9.68
N THR A 53 10.34 22.78 -8.80
CA THR A 53 11.78 22.49 -8.86
C THR A 53 12.06 21.06 -8.38
N LEU A 54 13.27 20.56 -8.64
CA LEU A 54 13.70 19.26 -8.12
C LEU A 54 13.52 19.19 -6.60
N GLU A 55 13.95 20.24 -5.88
CA GLU A 55 13.82 20.35 -4.42
C GLU A 55 12.36 20.30 -3.98
N GLN A 56 11.46 21.00 -4.66
CA GLN A 56 10.03 20.99 -4.33
C GLN A 56 9.39 19.62 -4.55
N THR A 57 9.75 18.91 -5.63
CA THR A 57 9.26 17.55 -5.88
C THR A 57 9.74 16.59 -4.78
N VAL A 58 11.01 16.67 -4.40
CA VAL A 58 11.57 15.83 -3.33
C VAL A 58 10.91 16.17 -2.00
N GLU A 59 10.81 17.47 -1.66
CA GLU A 59 10.22 17.95 -0.42
C GLU A 59 8.75 17.53 -0.29
N HIS A 60 8.00 17.49 -1.40
CA HIS A 60 6.63 17.00 -1.45
C HIS A 60 6.52 15.53 -1.00
N TYR A 61 7.29 14.63 -1.62
CA TYR A 61 7.27 13.21 -1.24
C TYR A 61 7.77 12.98 0.19
N LEU A 62 8.83 13.68 0.61
CA LEU A 62 9.36 13.52 1.96
C LEU A 62 8.39 14.04 3.03
N ASN A 63 7.60 15.08 2.73
CA ASN A 63 6.52 15.53 3.60
C ASN A 63 5.39 14.49 3.69
N GLN A 64 5.02 13.81 2.61
CA GLN A 64 4.05 12.71 2.64
C GLN A 64 4.53 11.60 3.57
N SER A 65 5.80 11.19 3.47
CA SER A 65 6.38 10.20 4.38
C SER A 65 6.28 10.63 5.84
N LEU A 66 6.68 11.87 6.18
CA LEU A 66 6.57 12.40 7.56
C LEU A 66 5.15 12.33 8.10
N GLN A 67 4.16 12.73 7.29
CA GLN A 67 2.76 12.71 7.67
C GLN A 67 2.26 11.29 7.91
N ARG A 68 2.64 10.34 7.04
CA ARG A 68 2.23 8.93 7.11
C ARG A 68 2.93 8.16 8.21
N ASP A 69 4.12 8.60 8.60
CA ASP A 69 4.78 8.13 9.81
C ASP A 69 4.21 8.78 11.09
N GLY A 70 3.26 9.71 11.00
CA GLY A 70 2.61 10.33 12.15
C GLY A 70 3.44 11.43 12.84
N TYR A 71 4.52 11.92 12.22
CA TYR A 71 5.31 13.04 12.73
C TYR A 71 4.61 14.38 12.46
N SER A 72 3.55 14.67 13.21
CA SER A 72 2.72 15.88 13.04
C SER A 72 3.44 17.22 13.21
N ARG A 73 4.59 17.22 13.90
CA ARG A 73 5.48 18.38 14.04
C ARG A 73 6.74 18.27 13.17
N GLY A 74 6.89 17.15 12.46
CA GLY A 74 7.99 16.89 11.56
C GLY A 74 7.95 17.87 10.39
N LYS A 75 9.13 18.33 9.97
CA LYS A 75 9.28 19.15 8.77
C LYS A 75 10.48 18.67 7.99
N VAL A 76 10.42 18.82 6.68
CA VAL A 76 11.56 18.61 5.79
C VAL A 76 11.76 19.85 4.93
N SER A 77 13.01 20.20 4.69
CA SER A 77 13.40 21.16 3.66
C SER A 77 14.45 20.54 2.76
N VAL A 78 14.35 20.78 1.46
CA VAL A 78 15.32 20.24 0.49
C VAL A 78 16.08 21.37 -0.17
N LYS A 79 17.41 21.22 -0.25
CA LYS A 79 18.29 22.20 -0.89
C LYS A 79 19.40 21.51 -1.67
N THR A 80 19.82 22.14 -2.74
CA THR A 80 21.05 21.77 -3.46
C THR A 80 22.19 22.65 -2.98
N ASP A 81 23.28 22.04 -2.50
CA ASP A 81 24.53 22.71 -2.13
C ASP A 81 25.73 21.94 -2.72
N HIS A 82 26.66 22.64 -3.36
CA HIS A 82 27.88 22.06 -3.95
C HIS A 82 27.71 20.71 -4.70
N ASP A 83 26.74 20.65 -5.63
CA ASP A 83 26.39 19.45 -6.43
C ASP A 83 25.80 18.28 -5.62
N GLN A 84 25.27 18.56 -4.43
CA GLN A 84 24.59 17.60 -3.58
C GLN A 84 23.21 18.10 -3.19
N VAL A 85 22.19 17.27 -3.38
CA VAL A 85 20.85 17.52 -2.85
C VAL A 85 20.78 16.97 -1.43
N LEU A 86 20.37 17.82 -0.48
CA LEU A 86 20.28 17.54 0.94
C LEU A 86 18.83 17.71 1.41
N ALA A 87 18.30 16.72 2.12
CA ALA A 87 17.07 16.86 2.89
C ALA A 87 17.40 17.12 4.36
N THR A 88 16.88 18.20 4.92
CA THR A 88 17.01 18.51 6.35
C THR A 88 15.67 18.29 7.03
N PHE A 89 15.62 17.32 7.94
CA PHE A 89 14.44 17.02 8.74
C PHE A 89 14.56 17.62 10.14
N SER A 90 13.45 18.09 10.68
CA SER A 90 13.32 18.55 12.07
C SER A 90 12.09 17.92 12.71
N GLY A 91 12.08 17.79 14.04
CA GLY A 91 10.94 17.21 14.77
C GLY A 91 10.75 15.70 14.56
N VAL A 92 11.83 14.99 14.21
CA VAL A 92 11.89 13.54 14.00
C VAL A 92 13.02 12.91 14.83
N PRO A 93 13.01 11.58 15.05
CA PRO A 93 14.13 10.87 15.67
C PRO A 93 15.44 10.98 14.88
N ASP A 94 16.58 10.96 15.57
CA ASP A 94 17.93 11.07 14.98
C ASP A 94 18.19 10.03 13.86
N GLY A 95 17.52 8.88 13.92
CA GLY A 95 17.65 7.78 12.95
C GLY A 95 16.71 7.87 11.74
N TYR A 96 15.80 8.84 11.67
CA TYR A 96 14.74 8.89 10.65
C TYR A 96 15.25 8.95 9.21
N GLY A 97 16.48 9.44 9.00
CA GLY A 97 17.12 9.45 7.68
C GLY A 97 17.54 8.07 7.16
N GLN A 98 17.72 7.07 8.04
CA GLN A 98 18.27 5.77 7.64
C GLN A 98 17.33 4.98 6.71
N PRO A 99 16.02 4.84 7.00
CA PRO A 99 15.11 4.19 6.07
C PRO A 99 15.05 4.86 4.70
N LEU A 100 15.14 6.20 4.65
CA LEU A 100 15.19 6.93 3.38
C LEU A 100 16.46 6.60 2.58
N THR A 101 17.63 6.63 3.22
CA THR A 101 18.89 6.25 2.58
C THR A 101 18.81 4.82 2.03
N THR A 102 18.33 3.87 2.83
CA THR A 102 18.17 2.47 2.41
C THR A 102 17.21 2.33 1.23
N LEU A 103 16.10 3.08 1.22
CA LEU A 103 15.16 3.11 0.10
C LEU A 103 15.83 3.62 -1.17
N LEU A 104 16.54 4.75 -1.11
CA LEU A 104 17.20 5.36 -2.28
C LEU A 104 18.35 4.49 -2.82
N ASP A 105 19.13 3.87 -1.94
CA ASP A 105 20.20 2.94 -2.33
C ASP A 105 19.65 1.65 -2.94
N THR A 106 18.43 1.27 -2.57
CA THR A 106 17.71 0.17 -3.22
C THR A 106 17.14 0.61 -4.56
N ALA A 107 16.64 1.85 -4.65
CA ALA A 107 16.07 2.44 -5.84
C ALA A 107 17.07 2.59 -7.00
N ASP A 108 18.37 2.73 -6.72
CA ASP A 108 19.40 2.69 -7.76
C ASP A 108 19.35 1.39 -8.59
N LEU A 109 18.98 0.26 -7.96
CA LEU A 109 18.80 -1.03 -8.67
C LEU A 109 17.59 -0.98 -9.62
N ALA A 110 16.51 -0.30 -9.24
CA ALA A 110 15.37 -0.13 -10.12
C ALA A 110 15.71 0.76 -11.32
N TYR A 111 16.49 1.83 -11.11
CA TYR A 111 16.96 2.67 -12.20
C TYR A 111 17.86 1.90 -13.18
N GLN A 112 18.77 1.06 -12.66
CA GLN A 112 19.59 0.17 -13.49
C GLN A 112 18.72 -0.81 -14.30
N GLY A 113 17.72 -1.43 -13.66
CA GLY A 113 16.75 -2.30 -14.32
C GLY A 113 15.97 -1.60 -15.43
N ALA A 114 15.42 -0.41 -15.16
CA ALA A 114 14.70 0.40 -16.13
C ALA A 114 15.60 0.83 -17.30
N SER A 115 16.83 1.26 -17.01
CA SER A 115 17.81 1.66 -18.03
C SER A 115 18.15 0.49 -18.95
N LYS A 116 18.31 -0.71 -18.38
CA LYS A 116 18.54 -1.93 -19.17
C LYS A 116 17.31 -2.34 -19.97
N LEU A 117 16.11 -2.24 -19.40
CA LEU A 117 14.86 -2.54 -20.10
C LEU A 117 14.68 -1.63 -21.32
N ASN A 118 15.03 -0.35 -21.18
CA ASN A 118 15.02 0.62 -22.26
C ASN A 118 16.10 0.34 -23.32
N SER A 119 17.33 0.04 -22.92
CA SER A 119 18.40 -0.29 -23.88
C SER A 119 18.12 -1.57 -24.67
N ASP A 120 17.38 -2.51 -24.09
CA ASP A 120 16.89 -3.72 -24.76
C ASP A 120 15.64 -3.45 -25.65
N GLY A 121 15.17 -2.20 -25.75
CA GLY A 121 14.07 -1.78 -26.63
C GLY A 121 12.67 -2.18 -26.14
N LYS A 122 12.51 -2.47 -24.84
CA LYS A 122 11.26 -2.96 -24.24
C LYS A 122 10.54 -1.93 -23.37
N TRP A 123 11.12 -0.75 -23.18
CA TRP A 123 10.47 0.34 -22.46
C TRP A 123 9.47 1.06 -23.37
N GLN A 124 8.24 1.23 -22.91
CA GLN A 124 7.23 1.98 -23.66
C GLN A 124 7.37 3.49 -23.44
N PHE A 125 7.06 4.27 -24.47
CA PHE A 125 7.25 5.73 -24.42
C PHE A 125 6.44 6.44 -23.33
N ASN A 126 5.33 5.85 -22.90
CA ASN A 126 4.42 6.36 -21.87
C ASN A 126 4.66 5.73 -20.48
N TRP A 127 5.78 5.01 -20.31
CA TRP A 127 6.18 4.44 -19.03
C TRP A 127 7.16 5.35 -18.31
N TYR A 128 7.01 5.44 -17.00
CA TYR A 128 7.89 6.22 -16.11
C TYR A 128 8.38 5.32 -14.99
N LEU A 129 9.69 5.35 -14.69
CA LEU A 129 10.18 4.73 -13.46
C LEU A 129 9.51 5.46 -12.30
N PHE A 130 8.76 4.73 -11.47
CA PHE A 130 8.09 5.29 -10.31
C PHE A 130 8.30 4.39 -9.11
N LEU A 131 8.99 4.97 -8.12
CA LEU A 131 9.35 4.31 -6.88
C LEU A 131 8.29 4.66 -5.83
N PRO A 132 8.09 3.83 -4.78
CA PRO A 132 7.09 4.04 -3.71
C PRO A 132 7.49 5.20 -2.77
N LEU A 133 7.67 6.38 -3.35
CA LEU A 133 8.00 7.63 -2.69
C LEU A 133 6.80 8.14 -1.91
N GLY A 134 7.08 8.80 -0.80
CA GLY A 134 6.05 9.31 0.09
C GLY A 134 5.37 8.23 0.92
N MET A 135 5.76 6.96 0.87
CA MET A 135 5.25 5.94 1.81
C MET A 135 5.78 6.16 3.24
N ALA A 136 5.13 5.51 4.22
CA ALA A 136 5.64 5.46 5.59
C ALA A 136 7.05 4.82 5.62
N LEU A 137 8.02 5.55 6.18
CA LEU A 137 9.44 5.19 6.23
C LEU A 137 9.85 4.49 7.52
N GLU A 138 9.13 4.68 8.62
CA GLU A 138 9.49 4.08 9.91
C GLU A 138 8.30 3.34 10.53
N ASN A 139 7.13 3.97 10.59
CA ASN A 139 5.97 3.49 11.32
C ASN A 139 5.04 2.60 10.50
N ARG A 140 5.63 1.77 9.63
CA ARG A 140 4.90 0.78 8.82
C ARG A 140 4.30 -0.33 9.68
N LYS A 141 3.09 -0.76 9.34
CA LYS A 141 2.36 -1.86 9.98
C LYS A 141 2.26 -3.09 9.08
N SER A 142 2.29 -2.93 7.77
CA SER A 142 2.23 -4.04 6.81
C SER A 142 2.79 -3.64 5.46
N ILE A 143 3.05 -4.65 4.63
CA ILE A 143 3.52 -4.49 3.25
C ILE A 143 2.46 -4.94 2.26
N GLU A 144 2.27 -4.16 1.21
CA GLU A 144 1.41 -4.48 0.08
C GLU A 144 2.28 -4.75 -1.15
N LEU A 145 2.30 -5.99 -1.60
CA LEU A 145 3.00 -6.36 -2.83
C LEU A 145 2.01 -6.26 -3.99
N LEU A 146 2.26 -5.32 -4.90
CA LEU A 146 1.41 -4.97 -6.03
C LEU A 146 2.12 -5.19 -7.36
N HIS A 147 1.36 -5.07 -8.43
CA HIS A 147 1.85 -5.29 -9.78
C HIS A 147 2.67 -4.09 -10.27
N PHE A 148 2.02 -2.95 -10.44
CA PHE A 148 2.61 -1.67 -10.86
C PHE A 148 1.70 -0.51 -10.44
N PRO A 149 2.24 0.71 -10.28
CA PRO A 149 1.43 1.89 -10.02
C PRO A 149 0.79 2.44 -11.30
N PRO A 150 -0.46 2.95 -11.25
CA PRO A 150 -1.01 3.65 -12.40
C PRO A 150 -0.33 5.01 -12.62
N ASP A 151 -0.17 5.40 -13.88
CA ASP A 151 0.50 6.62 -14.32
C ASP A 151 -0.10 7.91 -13.73
N TYR A 152 -1.40 7.96 -13.50
CA TYR A 152 -2.07 9.12 -12.95
C TYR A 152 -1.70 9.39 -11.46
N SER A 153 -1.30 8.37 -10.69
CA SER A 153 -0.79 8.56 -9.32
C SER A 153 0.52 9.37 -9.34
N LEU A 154 1.33 9.20 -10.38
CA LEU A 154 2.51 10.02 -10.64
C LEU A 154 2.13 11.38 -11.25
N THR A 155 1.52 11.35 -12.43
CA THR A 155 1.41 12.51 -13.32
C THR A 155 0.37 13.54 -12.88
N HIS A 156 -0.70 13.11 -12.20
CA HIS A 156 -1.77 13.99 -11.73
C HIS A 156 -1.66 14.28 -10.24
N PHE A 157 -1.60 13.22 -9.42
CA PHE A 157 -1.70 13.34 -7.97
C PHE A 157 -0.36 13.56 -7.26
N GLN A 158 0.74 13.09 -7.86
CA GLN A 158 2.07 13.10 -7.20
C GLN A 158 2.03 12.35 -5.87
N ASP A 159 1.22 11.30 -5.80
CA ASP A 159 0.98 10.57 -4.58
C ASP A 159 0.70 9.11 -4.91
N TYR A 160 1.57 8.25 -4.41
CA TYR A 160 1.53 6.81 -4.66
C TYR A 160 0.27 6.14 -4.08
N LEU A 161 -0.34 6.73 -3.04
CA LEU A 161 -1.57 6.21 -2.43
C LEU A 161 -2.85 6.84 -3.00
N GLU A 162 -2.74 7.77 -3.95
CA GLU A 162 -3.91 8.32 -4.65
C GLU A 162 -4.18 7.50 -5.91
N SER A 163 -4.99 6.46 -5.75
CA SER A 163 -5.47 5.60 -6.83
C SER A 163 -6.74 4.89 -6.45
N ALA A 164 -7.58 4.56 -7.44
CA ALA A 164 -8.81 3.81 -7.17
C ALA A 164 -8.53 2.51 -6.39
N THR A 165 -7.43 1.82 -6.74
CA THR A 165 -6.97 0.58 -6.10
C THR A 165 -6.62 0.80 -4.62
N THR A 166 -5.82 1.82 -4.31
CA THR A 166 -5.34 2.12 -2.96
C THR A 166 -6.42 2.77 -2.09
N ASP A 167 -7.27 3.64 -2.65
CA ASP A 167 -8.38 4.29 -1.96
C ASP A 167 -9.44 3.27 -1.53
N ARG A 168 -9.75 2.33 -2.44
CA ARG A 168 -10.64 1.22 -2.11
C ARG A 168 -10.06 0.41 -0.96
N TRP A 169 -8.79 0.04 -1.04
CA TRP A 169 -8.18 -0.79 0.00
C TRP A 169 -8.13 -0.08 1.36
N ALA A 170 -7.83 1.23 1.37
CA ALA A 170 -7.95 2.08 2.57
C ALA A 170 -9.35 2.01 3.19
N THR A 171 -10.39 2.08 2.37
CA THR A 171 -11.79 1.94 2.82
C THR A 171 -12.05 0.57 3.47
N LEU A 172 -11.48 -0.51 2.93
CA LEU A 172 -11.60 -1.85 3.53
C LEU A 172 -10.83 -1.98 4.85
N LEU A 173 -9.68 -1.32 4.98
CA LEU A 173 -8.95 -1.22 6.25
C LEU A 173 -9.78 -0.45 7.29
N THR A 174 -10.45 0.63 6.89
CA THR A 174 -11.38 1.36 7.77
C THR A 174 -12.59 0.54 8.19
N ALA A 175 -13.17 -0.25 7.28
CA ALA A 175 -14.23 -1.22 7.64
C ALA A 175 -13.76 -2.25 8.68
N ASN A 176 -12.45 -2.47 8.78
CA ASN A 176 -11.79 -3.34 9.75
C ASN A 176 -11.24 -2.60 10.98
N GLY A 177 -11.64 -1.34 11.18
CA GLY A 177 -11.35 -0.58 12.39
C GLY A 177 -10.02 0.18 12.38
N ILE A 178 -9.33 0.28 11.24
CA ILE A 178 -8.20 1.19 11.08
C ILE A 178 -8.72 2.61 10.87
N PRO A 179 -8.36 3.61 11.70
CA PRO A 179 -8.72 4.99 11.45
C PRO A 179 -8.24 5.44 10.06
N ALA A 180 -9.05 6.20 9.31
CA ALA A 180 -8.71 6.64 7.96
C ALA A 180 -7.34 7.36 7.90
N THR A 181 -7.00 8.15 8.92
CA THR A 181 -5.70 8.85 9.01
C THR A 181 -4.52 7.92 9.25
N GLN A 182 -4.75 6.64 9.58
CA GLN A 182 -3.73 5.64 9.86
C GLN A 182 -3.64 4.56 8.78
N THR A 183 -4.56 4.51 7.81
CA THR A 183 -4.49 3.50 6.73
C THR A 183 -3.17 3.57 5.94
N PRO A 184 -2.54 4.74 5.70
CA PRO A 184 -1.25 4.78 5.00
C PRO A 184 -0.13 3.98 5.68
N GLU A 185 -0.16 3.82 7.01
CA GLU A 185 0.81 3.00 7.75
C GLU A 185 0.74 1.51 7.35
N TYR A 186 -0.41 1.05 6.85
CA TYR A 186 -0.65 -0.32 6.40
C TYR A 186 -0.40 -0.50 4.90
N GLN A 187 -0.32 0.60 4.14
CA GLN A 187 -0.26 0.58 2.68
C GLN A 187 1.15 0.90 2.16
N THR A 188 2.19 0.37 2.81
CA THR A 188 3.54 0.47 2.22
C THR A 188 3.65 -0.48 1.04
N ILE A 189 3.75 0.09 -0.16
CA ILE A 189 3.71 -0.67 -1.41
C ILE A 189 5.12 -1.08 -1.88
N ILE A 190 5.22 -2.30 -2.37
CA ILE A 190 6.31 -2.78 -3.23
C ILE A 190 5.67 -3.22 -4.54
N ASP A 191 6.07 -2.61 -5.65
CA ASP A 191 5.64 -3.08 -6.97
C ASP A 191 6.65 -4.03 -7.59
N ILE A 192 6.17 -5.14 -8.16
CA ILE A 192 7.01 -6.04 -8.94
C ILE A 192 7.42 -5.41 -10.29
N ALA A 193 6.73 -4.37 -10.75
CA ALA A 193 7.21 -3.48 -11.80
C ALA A 193 7.11 -2.04 -11.29
N PRO A 194 8.22 -1.40 -10.86
CA PRO A 194 8.21 -0.01 -10.39
C PRO A 194 8.09 0.96 -11.59
N ILE A 195 7.05 0.78 -12.39
CA ILE A 195 6.79 1.49 -13.65
C ILE A 195 5.39 2.07 -13.56
N ALA A 196 5.29 3.39 -13.46
CA ALA A 196 4.06 4.11 -13.70
C ALA A 196 3.64 3.93 -15.17
N ALA A 197 2.51 3.27 -15.37
CA ALA A 197 1.95 2.94 -16.68
C ALA A 197 0.43 3.11 -16.67
N PRO A 198 -0.25 3.20 -17.84
CA PRO A 198 -1.70 3.24 -17.89
C PRO A 198 -2.30 2.06 -17.11
N ALA A 199 -3.42 2.27 -16.42
CA ALA A 199 -4.04 1.23 -15.59
C ALA A 199 -4.44 -0.04 -16.37
N THR A 200 -4.49 0.01 -17.70
CA THR A 200 -4.77 -1.13 -18.59
C THR A 200 -3.51 -1.86 -19.08
N ALA A 201 -2.31 -1.41 -18.71
CA ALA A 201 -1.03 -1.91 -19.23
C ALA A 201 -0.52 -3.20 -18.55
N GLY A 202 -1.30 -3.81 -17.64
CA GLY A 202 -0.85 -4.97 -16.85
C GLY A 202 -0.33 -6.12 -17.72
N LYS A 203 -0.98 -6.41 -18.86
CA LYS A 203 -0.51 -7.42 -19.81
C LYS A 203 0.80 -7.02 -20.51
N ASP A 204 0.99 -5.74 -20.80
CA ASP A 204 2.18 -5.24 -21.50
C ASP A 204 3.44 -5.29 -20.62
N LEU A 205 3.27 -5.38 -19.29
CA LEU A 205 4.34 -5.55 -18.32
C LEU A 205 4.75 -7.02 -18.14
N GLU A 206 4.02 -7.98 -18.70
CA GLU A 206 4.42 -9.38 -18.64
C GLU A 206 5.81 -9.58 -19.28
N GLY A 207 6.71 -10.24 -18.56
CA GLY A 207 8.08 -10.49 -19.02
C GLY A 207 9.09 -9.39 -18.71
N VAL A 208 8.68 -8.24 -18.14
CA VAL A 208 9.62 -7.18 -17.72
C VAL A 208 10.10 -7.32 -16.29
N TYR A 209 9.41 -8.10 -15.44
CA TYR A 209 9.69 -8.16 -13.99
C TYR A 209 11.12 -8.59 -13.65
N SER A 210 11.73 -9.44 -14.48
CA SER A 210 13.10 -9.94 -14.25
C SER A 210 14.18 -8.86 -14.30
N TYR A 211 13.90 -7.71 -14.94
CA TYR A 211 14.82 -6.57 -14.95
C TYR A 211 14.94 -5.90 -13.57
N PHE A 212 13.98 -6.16 -12.68
CA PHE A 212 13.90 -5.53 -11.36
C PHE A 212 14.11 -6.52 -10.21
N THR A 213 14.57 -7.75 -10.44
CA THR A 213 14.70 -8.78 -9.39
C THR A 213 15.53 -8.35 -8.19
N ASP A 214 16.68 -7.72 -8.43
CA ASP A 214 17.55 -7.25 -7.35
C ASP A 214 16.88 -6.14 -6.53
N TYR A 215 16.17 -5.21 -7.19
CA TYR A 215 15.36 -4.19 -6.54
C TYR A 215 14.23 -4.83 -5.71
N GLN A 216 13.42 -5.70 -6.31
CA GLN A 216 12.23 -6.28 -5.68
C GLN A 216 12.59 -7.09 -4.43
N THR A 217 13.60 -7.97 -4.53
CA THR A 217 14.00 -8.84 -3.42
C THR A 217 14.64 -8.03 -2.28
N ARG A 218 15.42 -6.99 -2.61
CA ARG A 218 15.96 -6.06 -1.61
C ARG A 218 14.84 -5.23 -0.96
N MET A 219 13.88 -4.70 -1.72
CA MET A 219 12.72 -4.00 -1.15
C MET A 219 11.93 -4.89 -0.20
N VAL A 220 11.65 -6.15 -0.58
CA VAL A 220 10.97 -7.09 0.30
C VAL A 220 11.76 -7.29 1.59
N LYS A 221 13.08 -7.50 1.52
CA LYS A 221 13.91 -7.66 2.71
C LYS A 221 13.91 -6.41 3.59
N GLU A 222 14.23 -5.24 3.04
CA GLU A 222 14.47 -4.02 3.80
C GLU A 222 13.17 -3.41 4.37
N LEU A 223 12.02 -3.59 3.69
CA LEU A 223 10.74 -3.06 4.18
C LEU A 223 9.98 -4.03 5.07
N SER A 224 10.09 -5.35 4.86
CA SER A 224 9.37 -6.32 5.70
C SER A 224 10.08 -6.66 7.01
N LEU A 225 11.40 -6.46 7.10
CA LEU A 225 12.17 -6.79 8.30
C LEU A 225 12.54 -5.52 9.05
N HIS A 226 12.23 -5.47 10.34
CA HIS A 226 12.68 -4.40 11.23
C HIS A 226 13.13 -5.00 12.58
N ALA A 227 13.72 -4.16 13.44
CA ALA A 227 14.25 -4.61 14.73
C ALA A 227 13.19 -5.28 15.63
N GLY A 228 11.91 -4.92 15.48
CA GLY A 228 10.77 -5.48 16.19
C GLY A 228 10.20 -6.79 15.61
N GLY A 229 10.73 -7.27 14.48
CA GLY A 229 10.31 -8.50 13.83
C GLY A 229 9.96 -8.31 12.35
N ALA A 230 9.23 -9.28 11.80
CA ALA A 230 8.74 -9.22 10.44
C ALA A 230 7.35 -8.57 10.37
N LEU A 231 7.12 -7.70 9.39
CA LEU A 231 5.82 -7.17 9.05
C LEU A 231 5.04 -8.15 8.17
N PRO A 232 3.72 -8.28 8.35
CA PRO A 232 2.89 -9.10 7.47
C PRO A 232 2.84 -8.49 6.06
N MET A 233 2.70 -9.35 5.06
CA MET A 233 2.61 -8.96 3.65
C MET A 233 1.32 -9.46 3.02
N VAL A 234 0.69 -8.64 2.19
CA VAL A 234 -0.42 -9.03 1.32
C VAL A 234 0.03 -9.02 -0.13
N ALA A 235 -0.18 -10.12 -0.83
CA ALA A 235 0.21 -10.36 -2.22
C ALA A 235 -1.00 -10.24 -3.15
N PHE A 236 -1.09 -9.12 -3.87
CA PHE A 236 -2.29 -8.74 -4.63
C PHE A 236 -2.24 -9.21 -6.08
N GLY A 237 -3.18 -10.07 -6.47
CA GLY A 237 -3.36 -10.46 -7.87
C GLY A 237 -2.49 -11.64 -8.31
N ALA A 238 -2.75 -12.13 -9.53
CA ALA A 238 -2.06 -13.31 -10.07
C ALA A 238 -0.59 -13.05 -10.45
N PRO A 239 -0.21 -11.92 -11.06
CA PRO A 239 1.20 -11.64 -11.38
C PRO A 239 2.08 -11.65 -10.14
N VAL A 240 1.64 -10.99 -9.07
CA VAL A 240 2.37 -10.93 -7.79
C VAL A 240 2.48 -12.30 -7.13
N ARG A 241 1.41 -13.08 -7.06
CA ARG A 241 1.47 -14.44 -6.47
C ARG A 241 2.37 -15.37 -7.29
N SER A 242 2.44 -15.19 -8.60
CA SER A 242 3.37 -15.92 -9.48
C SER A 242 4.82 -15.48 -9.24
N TRP A 243 5.04 -14.19 -9.05
CA TRP A 243 6.34 -13.64 -8.68
C TRP A 243 6.84 -14.22 -7.34
N ILE A 244 5.98 -14.33 -6.32
CA ILE A 244 6.35 -14.97 -5.04
C ILE A 244 6.79 -16.41 -5.24
N LYS A 245 6.06 -17.17 -6.08
CA LYS A 245 6.45 -18.54 -6.41
C LYS A 245 7.80 -18.60 -7.10
N GLN A 246 8.07 -17.67 -8.01
CA GLN A 246 9.34 -17.60 -8.74
C GLN A 246 10.51 -17.27 -7.80
N GLN A 247 10.37 -16.28 -6.92
CA GLN A 247 11.48 -15.80 -6.09
C GLN A 247 11.68 -16.59 -4.81
N TYR A 248 10.60 -17.11 -4.21
CA TYR A 248 10.63 -17.77 -2.90
C TYR A 248 10.16 -19.22 -2.90
N GLY A 249 9.73 -19.76 -4.06
CA GLY A 249 9.22 -21.13 -4.19
C GLY A 249 7.84 -21.36 -3.57
N GLN A 250 7.19 -20.31 -3.05
CA GLN A 250 5.92 -20.42 -2.34
C GLN A 250 4.71 -20.23 -3.27
N THR A 251 3.74 -21.14 -3.19
CA THR A 251 2.46 -20.96 -3.88
C THR A 251 1.44 -20.35 -2.94
N VAL A 252 0.85 -19.22 -3.34
CA VAL A 252 -0.13 -18.49 -2.52
C VAL A 252 -1.43 -18.36 -3.29
N ALA A 253 -2.53 -18.87 -2.73
CA ALA A 253 -3.88 -18.70 -3.27
C ALA A 253 -4.54 -17.42 -2.72
N VAL A 254 -5.65 -16.96 -3.31
CA VAL A 254 -6.49 -15.94 -2.68
C VAL A 254 -7.04 -16.50 -1.36
N LEU A 255 -6.86 -15.76 -0.27
CA LEU A 255 -7.05 -16.24 1.10
C LEU A 255 -6.23 -17.48 1.46
N GLY A 256 -5.10 -17.68 0.78
CA GLY A 256 -4.08 -18.66 1.14
C GLY A 256 -2.92 -17.98 1.86
N LEU A 257 -2.34 -18.68 2.85
CA LEU A 257 -1.15 -18.21 3.56
C LEU A 257 0.10 -18.95 3.08
N ALA A 258 1.21 -18.23 3.06
CA ALA A 258 2.55 -18.77 2.90
C ALA A 258 3.53 -18.06 3.84
N GLN A 259 4.75 -18.57 3.89
CA GLN A 259 5.86 -17.98 4.62
C GLN A 259 7.04 -17.84 3.66
N ILE A 260 7.61 -16.64 3.56
CA ILE A 260 8.82 -16.39 2.77
C ILE A 260 9.98 -16.04 3.70
N SER A 261 11.21 -16.26 3.22
CA SER A 261 12.44 -15.89 3.93
C SER A 261 13.24 -14.87 3.13
N PRO A 262 13.02 -13.56 3.34
CA PRO A 262 13.78 -12.50 2.65
C PRO A 262 15.25 -12.44 3.08
N ALA A 263 15.57 -13.01 4.25
CA ALA A 263 16.93 -13.16 4.75
C ALA A 263 17.06 -14.49 5.51
N ALA A 264 18.30 -14.97 5.66
CA ALA A 264 18.56 -16.17 6.45
C ALA A 264 18.06 -15.98 7.88
N GLY A 265 17.26 -16.92 8.38
CA GLY A 265 16.69 -16.87 9.73
C GLY A 265 15.48 -15.96 9.91
N SER A 266 14.98 -15.29 8.86
CA SER A 266 13.73 -14.51 8.92
C SER A 266 12.56 -15.24 8.26
N GLN A 267 11.35 -14.91 8.73
CA GLN A 267 10.09 -15.43 8.20
C GLN A 267 9.08 -14.28 8.11
N VAL A 268 8.48 -14.10 6.95
CA VAL A 268 7.43 -13.12 6.69
C VAL A 268 6.16 -13.85 6.29
N ALA A 269 5.09 -13.62 7.05
CA ALA A 269 3.78 -14.17 6.74
C ALA A 269 3.20 -13.43 5.53
N VAL A 270 2.82 -14.19 4.51
CA VAL A 270 2.23 -13.68 3.27
C VAL A 270 0.82 -14.19 3.12
N LEU A 271 -0.14 -13.28 2.94
CA LEU A 271 -1.50 -13.60 2.53
C LEU A 271 -1.69 -13.29 1.04
N GLY A 272 -2.22 -14.23 0.27
CA GLY A 272 -2.67 -13.95 -1.09
C GLY A 272 -4.04 -13.29 -1.11
N ALA A 273 -4.21 -12.25 -1.93
CA ALA A 273 -5.46 -11.53 -2.12
C ALA A 273 -5.80 -11.37 -3.61
N ASN A 274 -7.06 -11.04 -3.90
CA ASN A 274 -7.41 -10.52 -5.23
C ASN A 274 -6.66 -9.20 -5.44
N HIS A 275 -6.39 -8.82 -6.68
CA HIS A 275 -5.96 -7.43 -6.92
C HIS A 275 -7.10 -6.48 -6.51
N PRO A 276 -6.86 -5.32 -5.84
CA PRO A 276 -7.95 -4.53 -5.30
C PRO A 276 -8.92 -4.01 -6.37
N SER A 277 -8.46 -3.87 -7.62
CA SER A 277 -9.33 -3.50 -8.76
C SER A 277 -10.16 -4.65 -9.34
N TYR A 278 -9.85 -5.90 -9.01
CA TYR A 278 -10.52 -7.07 -9.58
C TYR A 278 -12.03 -7.08 -9.32
N ILE A 279 -12.48 -6.43 -8.24
CA ILE A 279 -13.91 -6.36 -7.92
C ILE A 279 -14.74 -5.68 -9.01
N TRP A 280 -14.21 -4.64 -9.68
CA TRP A 280 -14.95 -3.95 -10.73
C TRP A 280 -15.13 -4.83 -11.96
N TYR A 281 -14.12 -5.66 -12.25
CA TYR A 281 -14.23 -6.68 -13.28
C TYR A 281 -15.21 -7.79 -12.89
N ALA A 282 -15.09 -8.31 -11.66
CA ALA A 282 -15.95 -9.37 -11.15
C ALA A 282 -17.41 -8.96 -10.99
N ALA A 283 -17.69 -7.67 -10.79
CA ALA A 283 -19.03 -7.12 -10.65
C ALA A 283 -19.60 -6.53 -11.96
N ASN A 284 -18.85 -6.55 -13.06
CA ASN A 284 -19.34 -6.04 -14.35
C ASN A 284 -20.27 -7.07 -15.02
N PRO A 285 -21.54 -6.73 -15.33
CA PRO A 285 -22.44 -7.62 -16.08
C PRO A 285 -21.91 -8.05 -17.45
N ASP A 286 -21.12 -7.20 -18.13
CA ASP A 286 -20.55 -7.53 -19.44
C ASP A 286 -19.59 -8.73 -19.37
N THR A 287 -18.99 -8.96 -18.19
CA THR A 287 -18.15 -10.14 -17.90
C THR A 287 -18.95 -11.45 -17.90
N TYR A 288 -20.29 -11.37 -17.81
CA TYR A 288 -21.21 -12.49 -17.65
C TYR A 288 -22.39 -12.43 -18.64
N ASP A 289 -22.13 -12.05 -19.89
CA ASP A 289 -23.14 -12.00 -20.95
C ASP A 289 -24.34 -11.09 -20.65
N GLY A 290 -24.11 -10.04 -19.85
CA GLY A 290 -25.14 -9.10 -19.38
C GLY A 290 -25.93 -9.57 -18.15
N ASP A 291 -25.56 -10.69 -17.54
CA ASP A 291 -26.22 -11.21 -16.34
C ASP A 291 -25.77 -10.46 -15.07
N GLU A 292 -26.56 -9.44 -14.68
CA GLU A 292 -26.33 -8.67 -13.45
C GLU A 292 -26.36 -9.55 -12.20
N GLN A 293 -27.22 -10.57 -12.15
CA GLN A 293 -27.35 -11.42 -10.95
C GLN A 293 -26.09 -12.26 -10.73
N LYS A 294 -25.49 -12.78 -11.80
CA LYS A 294 -24.24 -13.52 -11.76
C LYS A 294 -23.05 -12.61 -11.46
N ALA A 295 -23.06 -11.39 -11.99
CA ALA A 295 -22.05 -10.37 -11.67
C ALA A 295 -22.12 -9.93 -10.20
N ASP A 296 -23.33 -9.73 -9.66
CA ASP A 296 -23.55 -9.45 -8.24
C ASP A 296 -23.06 -10.61 -7.36
N GLU A 297 -23.34 -11.86 -7.74
CA GLU A 297 -22.85 -13.03 -7.00
C GLU A 297 -21.32 -13.05 -6.93
N ALA A 298 -20.65 -12.81 -8.06
CA ALA A 298 -19.20 -12.75 -8.12
C ALA A 298 -18.64 -11.57 -7.32
N GLY A 299 -19.21 -10.39 -7.48
CA GLY A 299 -18.83 -9.18 -6.74
C GLY A 299 -18.99 -9.32 -5.24
N LEU A 300 -20.07 -9.95 -4.76
CA LEU A 300 -20.29 -10.23 -3.33
C LEU A 300 -19.24 -11.19 -2.76
N LYS A 301 -18.89 -12.26 -3.50
CA LYS A 301 -17.83 -13.20 -3.09
C LYS A 301 -16.47 -12.53 -3.04
N VAL A 302 -16.12 -11.72 -4.06
CA VAL A 302 -14.86 -10.94 -4.08
C VAL A 302 -14.83 -9.93 -2.93
N MET A 303 -15.93 -9.21 -2.66
CA MET A 303 -16.02 -8.30 -1.51
C MET A 303 -15.77 -9.04 -0.18
N GLY A 304 -16.38 -10.21 0.00
CA GLY A 304 -16.16 -11.04 1.18
C GLY A 304 -14.70 -11.51 1.33
N GLN A 305 -14.02 -11.81 0.22
CA GLN A 305 -12.61 -12.16 0.22
C GLN A 305 -11.73 -10.97 0.58
N ASP A 306 -11.95 -9.82 -0.06
CA ASP A 306 -11.14 -8.62 0.13
C ASP A 306 -11.29 -8.06 1.56
N LEU A 307 -12.51 -8.02 2.10
CA LEU A 307 -12.75 -7.65 3.51
C LEU A 307 -12.04 -8.60 4.49
N SER A 308 -12.00 -9.90 4.17
CA SER A 308 -11.28 -10.89 4.99
C SER A 308 -9.77 -10.69 4.94
N ALA A 309 -9.22 -10.33 3.77
CA ALA A 309 -7.81 -10.05 3.61
C ALA A 309 -7.39 -8.72 4.27
N ALA A 310 -8.17 -7.65 4.09
CA ALA A 310 -7.96 -6.38 4.78
C ALA A 310 -8.08 -6.52 6.31
N CYS A 311 -9.01 -7.36 6.79
CA CYS A 311 -9.10 -7.73 8.21
C CYS A 311 -7.82 -8.39 8.72
N TRP A 312 -7.28 -9.33 7.95
CA TRP A 312 -6.06 -10.04 8.31
C TRP A 312 -4.87 -9.08 8.36
N GLN A 313 -4.73 -8.22 7.35
CA GLN A 313 -3.69 -7.19 7.29
C GLN A 313 -3.78 -6.22 8.46
N ALA A 314 -4.97 -5.68 8.74
CA ALA A 314 -5.21 -4.78 9.86
C ALA A 314 -4.81 -5.42 11.19
N ALA A 315 -5.27 -6.64 11.47
CA ALA A 315 -4.99 -7.30 12.73
C ALA A 315 -3.52 -7.74 12.87
N MET A 316 -2.93 -8.30 11.81
CA MET A 316 -1.52 -8.68 11.81
C MET A 316 -0.62 -7.45 11.90
N GLY A 317 -0.98 -6.32 11.28
CA GLY A 317 -0.19 -5.10 11.36
C GLY A 317 -0.25 -4.44 12.74
N GLN A 318 -1.38 -4.56 13.44
CA GLN A 318 -1.49 -4.13 14.84
C GLN A 318 -0.72 -5.04 15.80
N LYS A 319 -0.69 -6.35 15.52
CA LYS A 319 -0.06 -7.37 16.37
C LYS A 319 0.71 -8.39 15.52
N PRO A 320 1.92 -8.06 15.04
CA PRO A 320 2.68 -8.91 14.11
C PRO A 320 3.03 -10.31 14.64
N ALA A 321 3.11 -10.46 15.97
CA ALA A 321 3.39 -11.75 16.63
C ALA A 321 2.17 -12.70 16.71
N SER A 322 1.00 -12.28 16.21
CA SER A 322 -0.22 -13.12 16.23
C SER A 322 -0.09 -14.31 15.28
N ASP A 323 -0.81 -15.40 15.54
CA ASP A 323 -0.83 -16.56 14.63
C ASP A 323 -1.57 -16.21 13.32
N PRO A 324 -0.90 -16.25 12.15
CA PRO A 324 -1.51 -15.85 10.89
C PRO A 324 -2.72 -16.71 10.48
N ASN A 325 -2.71 -18.01 10.81
CA ASN A 325 -3.76 -18.95 10.44
C ASN A 325 -5.01 -18.73 11.30
N VAL A 326 -4.83 -18.53 12.60
CA VAL A 326 -5.92 -18.21 13.52
C VAL A 326 -6.55 -16.88 13.12
N GLN A 327 -5.72 -15.87 12.83
CA GLN A 327 -6.19 -14.56 12.41
C GLN A 327 -7.00 -14.62 11.11
N LEU A 328 -6.51 -15.34 10.09
CA LEU A 328 -7.22 -15.44 8.82
C LEU A 328 -8.56 -16.17 8.96
N LYS A 329 -8.59 -17.29 9.70
CA LYS A 329 -9.84 -18.02 9.97
C LYS A 329 -10.86 -17.14 10.69
N GLY A 330 -10.40 -16.34 11.66
CA GLY A 330 -11.22 -15.36 12.36
C GLY A 330 -11.81 -14.33 11.40
N CYS A 331 -10.98 -13.73 10.55
CA CYS A 331 -11.41 -12.74 9.55
C CYS A 331 -12.40 -13.29 8.52
N MET A 332 -12.15 -14.49 7.99
CA MET A 332 -13.09 -15.16 7.09
C MET A 332 -14.43 -15.48 7.78
N ASN A 333 -14.41 -15.88 9.05
CA ASN A 333 -15.64 -16.09 9.80
C ASN A 333 -16.39 -14.77 10.01
N THR A 334 -15.69 -13.71 10.37
CA THR A 334 -16.26 -12.37 10.56
C THR A 334 -16.98 -11.92 9.30
N TRP A 335 -16.32 -11.86 8.14
CA TRP A 335 -16.91 -11.24 6.96
C TRP A 335 -17.77 -12.17 6.11
N GLN A 336 -17.43 -13.45 6.02
CA GLN A 336 -18.14 -14.38 5.14
C GLN A 336 -19.23 -15.19 5.86
N VAL A 337 -19.38 -15.03 7.19
CA VAL A 337 -20.40 -15.74 7.98
C VAL A 337 -21.19 -14.78 8.87
N THR A 338 -20.51 -14.12 9.82
CA THR A 338 -21.17 -13.33 10.87
C THR A 338 -21.67 -11.98 10.37
N ARG A 339 -20.89 -11.29 9.54
CA ARG A 339 -21.16 -9.95 9.00
C ARG A 339 -21.48 -9.95 7.50
N LYS A 340 -21.96 -11.06 6.96
CA LYS A 340 -22.30 -11.19 5.53
C LYS A 340 -23.31 -10.15 5.02
N GLU A 341 -24.19 -9.65 5.89
CA GLU A 341 -25.13 -8.56 5.59
C GLU A 341 -24.37 -7.23 5.38
N GLN A 342 -23.40 -6.92 6.24
CA GLN A 342 -22.53 -5.75 6.05
C GLN A 342 -21.63 -5.90 4.82
N THR A 343 -21.13 -7.11 4.51
CA THR A 343 -20.44 -7.39 3.24
C THR A 343 -21.31 -7.03 2.04
N CYS A 344 -22.61 -7.37 2.09
CA CYS A 344 -23.57 -7.03 1.06
C CYS A 344 -23.80 -5.52 0.94
N GLU A 345 -24.02 -4.83 2.06
CA GLU A 345 -24.21 -3.37 2.09
C GLU A 345 -22.98 -2.66 1.52
N LEU A 346 -21.78 -3.03 1.95
CA LEU A 346 -20.53 -2.47 1.44
C LEU A 346 -20.36 -2.71 -0.05
N PHE A 347 -20.68 -3.90 -0.56
CA PHE A 347 -20.66 -4.18 -2.00
C PHE A 347 -21.60 -3.24 -2.78
N TYR A 348 -22.87 -3.18 -2.40
CA TYR A 348 -23.86 -2.41 -3.16
C TYR A 348 -23.65 -0.90 -3.05
N THR A 349 -23.15 -0.40 -1.93
CA THR A 349 -22.85 1.03 -1.76
C THR A 349 -21.58 1.44 -2.49
N SER A 350 -20.49 0.67 -2.39
CA SER A 350 -19.20 1.06 -2.95
C SER A 350 -18.98 0.65 -4.41
N ILE A 351 -19.66 -0.41 -4.90
CA ILE A 351 -19.43 -0.96 -6.24
C ILE A 351 -20.63 -0.71 -7.16
N ARG A 352 -21.85 -0.77 -6.64
CA ARG A 352 -23.09 -0.46 -7.39
C ARG A 352 -23.60 0.97 -7.18
N GLU A 353 -22.91 1.75 -6.35
CA GLU A 353 -23.22 3.16 -6.06
C GLU A 353 -24.67 3.38 -5.56
N LEU A 354 -25.24 2.38 -4.90
CA LEU A 354 -26.57 2.49 -4.27
C LEU A 354 -26.49 3.33 -2.99
N THR A 355 -27.57 4.03 -2.64
CA THR A 355 -27.67 4.64 -1.31
C THR A 355 -27.71 3.55 -0.22
N PRO A 356 -27.36 3.85 1.04
CA PRO A 356 -27.46 2.88 2.13
C PRO A 356 -28.84 2.23 2.23
N GLU A 357 -29.92 2.98 2.03
CA GLU A 357 -31.30 2.46 2.07
C GLU A 357 -31.57 1.48 0.92
N GLN A 358 -31.11 1.81 -0.29
CA GLN A 358 -31.26 0.96 -1.48
C GLN A 358 -30.43 -0.32 -1.35
N ALA A 359 -29.20 -0.22 -0.85
CA ALA A 359 -28.34 -1.36 -0.60
C ALA A 359 -28.97 -2.31 0.44
N ASN A 360 -29.47 -1.77 1.55
CA ASN A 360 -30.20 -2.54 2.57
C ASN A 360 -31.42 -3.26 1.98
N ALA A 361 -32.22 -2.57 1.17
CA ALA A 361 -33.38 -3.17 0.51
C ALA A 361 -32.98 -4.30 -0.45
N LYS A 362 -31.91 -4.11 -1.25
CA LYS A 362 -31.37 -5.13 -2.16
C LYS A 362 -30.85 -6.35 -1.36
N CYS A 363 -30.10 -6.13 -0.29
CA CYS A 363 -29.58 -7.19 0.58
C CYS A 363 -30.67 -7.98 1.31
N ALA A 364 -31.85 -7.40 1.51
CA ALA A 364 -32.99 -8.06 2.13
C ALA A 364 -33.68 -9.09 1.21
N LEU A 365 -33.46 -9.01 -0.11
CA LEU A 365 -34.10 -9.88 -1.10
C LEU A 365 -33.75 -11.37 -0.88
N PRO A 366 -34.70 -12.31 -1.03
CA PRO A 366 -34.44 -13.74 -0.84
C PRO A 366 -33.33 -14.32 -1.72
N ALA A 367 -33.22 -13.85 -2.97
CA ALA A 367 -32.17 -14.27 -3.89
C ALA A 367 -30.77 -13.88 -3.38
N ILE A 368 -30.61 -12.63 -2.92
CA ILE A 368 -29.35 -12.14 -2.35
C ILE A 368 -29.03 -12.87 -1.05
N LYS A 369 -30.00 -13.06 -0.15
CA LYS A 369 -29.81 -13.85 1.08
C LYS A 369 -29.32 -15.27 0.81
N THR A 370 -29.70 -15.86 -0.32
CA THR A 370 -29.21 -17.17 -0.75
C THR A 370 -27.74 -17.09 -1.17
N GLN A 371 -27.37 -16.09 -1.99
CA GLN A 371 -25.97 -15.84 -2.37
C GLN A 371 -25.08 -15.57 -1.15
N LEU A 372 -25.55 -14.82 -0.15
CA LEU A 372 -24.80 -14.51 1.07
C LEU A 372 -24.48 -15.76 1.93
N ARG A 373 -25.24 -16.85 1.78
CA ARG A 373 -24.90 -18.14 2.43
C ARG A 373 -23.75 -18.86 1.74
N GLN A 374 -23.37 -18.42 0.54
CA GLN A 374 -22.37 -19.05 -0.33
C GLN A 374 -21.13 -18.18 -0.54
N LEU A 375 -20.88 -17.17 0.31
CA LEU A 375 -19.70 -16.30 0.19
C LEU A 375 -18.35 -17.06 0.23
N LYS A 376 -18.31 -18.21 0.90
CA LYS A 376 -17.12 -19.09 0.97
C LYS A 376 -16.93 -19.97 -0.27
N SER A 377 -17.94 -20.09 -1.12
CA SER A 377 -17.87 -20.90 -2.32
C SER A 377 -17.02 -20.20 -3.39
N ALA A 378 -16.60 -20.96 -4.41
CA ALA A 378 -15.85 -20.41 -5.53
C ALA A 378 -16.61 -19.25 -6.20
N VAL A 379 -15.86 -18.23 -6.64
CA VAL A 379 -16.37 -17.15 -7.47
C VAL A 379 -16.86 -17.75 -8.80
N PRO A 380 -18.04 -17.35 -9.32
CA PRO A 380 -18.50 -17.75 -10.64
C PRO A 380 -17.43 -17.53 -11.71
N ALA A 381 -17.29 -18.47 -12.64
CA ALA A 381 -16.39 -18.30 -13.77
C ALA A 381 -16.94 -17.21 -14.71
N PRO A 382 -16.10 -16.23 -15.12
CA PRO A 382 -16.47 -15.22 -16.09
C PRO A 382 -16.62 -15.83 -17.49
N SER A 383 -17.43 -15.18 -18.35
CA SER A 383 -17.61 -15.58 -19.76
C SER A 383 -16.48 -15.08 -20.66
N VAL A 384 -15.71 -14.10 -20.18
CA VAL A 384 -14.49 -13.57 -20.81
C VAL A 384 -13.32 -13.64 -19.83
N ASP A 385 -12.09 -13.68 -20.34
CA ASP A 385 -10.90 -13.66 -19.48
C ASP A 385 -10.71 -12.27 -18.85
N ALA A 386 -10.34 -12.26 -17.56
CA ALA A 386 -10.02 -11.01 -16.88
C ALA A 386 -8.82 -10.33 -17.56
N PRO A 387 -8.85 -9.01 -17.78
CA PRO A 387 -7.61 -8.27 -18.04
C PRO A 387 -6.62 -8.60 -16.93
N ALA A 388 -5.36 -8.86 -17.27
CA ALA A 388 -4.32 -9.03 -16.27
C ALA A 388 -4.23 -7.71 -15.47
N PRO A 389 -4.68 -7.68 -14.20
CA PRO A 389 -4.66 -6.46 -13.41
C PRO A 389 -3.24 -6.18 -12.90
#